data_AF-A0A2P8ED35-F1
#
_entry.id   AF-A0A2P8ED35-F1
#
_cell.length_a   1.000
_cell.length_b   1.000
_cell.length_c   1.000
_cell.angle_alpha   90.00
_cell.angle_beta   90.00
_cell.angle_gamma   90.00
#
_symmetry.space_group_name_H-M   'P 1'
#
loop_
_entity.id
_entity.type
_entity.pdbx_description
1 polymer ?
#
loop_
_entity_poly.entity_id
_entity_poly.type
_entity_poly.pdbx_seq_one_letter_code
_entity_poly.pdbx_strand_id
1 'polypeptide(L)'
;MKKHLKSWTILTGIFFLILACQEKDGLQSKINQEIDNITGILAEEIISLEIQGGDETKPFGFRTSPEQAEVEFAKQLESHSNSHEHESIIERSKLISCLIRLDFTETQKREIRLLLLNMAQCRMEAFQLLRKDMVEIIAAMEKRRLDLLEKLMKQEISREQFHQGMLAIRETFKTSIEDLRKKHIEIIKPCIRETVVDLKGVLGEEKWSQLYSCMKD
;
A
#
# COMPACT_ATOMS: atom_id res chain seq x y z
N MET A 1 -11.89 -49.15 -48.45
CA MET A 1 -10.97 -48.10 -47.93
C MET A 1 -11.57 -46.71 -47.67
N LYS A 2 -12.85 -46.42 -47.96
CA LYS A 2 -13.44 -45.06 -47.76
C LYS A 2 -13.98 -44.75 -46.35
N LYS A 3 -14.05 -45.72 -45.43
CA LYS A 3 -14.63 -45.51 -44.07
C LYS A 3 -13.65 -44.99 -43.01
N HIS A 4 -12.34 -45.12 -43.21
CA HIS A 4 -11.35 -44.62 -42.24
C HIS A 4 -11.05 -43.12 -42.35
N LEU A 5 -11.28 -42.50 -43.53
CA LEU A 5 -11.01 -41.09 -43.74
C LEU A 5 -11.94 -40.15 -42.94
N LYS A 6 -13.20 -40.55 -42.74
CA LYS A 6 -14.19 -39.73 -42.01
C LYS A 6 -14.02 -39.75 -40.49
N SER A 7 -13.40 -40.80 -39.95
CA SER A 7 -13.13 -40.90 -38.50
C SER A 7 -11.97 -39.97 -38.09
N TRP A 8 -10.98 -39.81 -38.97
CA TRP A 8 -9.78 -39.02 -38.67
C TRP A 8 -10.03 -37.50 -38.64
N THR A 9 -11.00 -37.01 -39.42
CA THR A 9 -11.43 -35.59 -39.42
C THR A 9 -12.21 -35.19 -38.16
N ILE A 10 -12.89 -36.13 -37.49
CA ILE A 10 -13.63 -35.83 -36.25
C ILE A 10 -12.68 -35.76 -35.07
N LEU A 11 -11.66 -36.64 -35.02
CA LEU A 11 -10.66 -36.64 -33.95
C LEU A 11 -9.76 -35.39 -33.97
N THR A 12 -9.45 -34.86 -35.15
CA THR A 12 -8.63 -33.64 -35.30
C THR A 12 -9.40 -32.38 -34.88
N GLY A 13 -10.70 -32.29 -35.12
CA GLY A 13 -11.53 -31.17 -34.65
C GLY A 13 -11.64 -31.08 -33.12
N ILE A 14 -11.71 -32.23 -32.44
CA ILE A 14 -11.75 -32.28 -30.96
C ILE A 14 -10.41 -31.84 -30.36
N PHE A 15 -9.29 -32.14 -31.01
CA PHE A 15 -7.95 -31.75 -30.54
C PHE A 15 -7.74 -30.23 -30.60
N PHE A 16 -8.25 -29.55 -31.62
CA PHE A 16 -8.20 -28.08 -31.72
C PHE A 16 -9.06 -27.37 -30.65
N LEU A 17 -10.19 -27.96 -30.26
CA LEU A 17 -11.03 -27.41 -29.18
C LEU A 17 -10.36 -27.51 -27.81
N ILE A 18 -9.58 -28.57 -27.55
CA ILE A 18 -8.84 -28.73 -26.29
C ILE A 18 -7.67 -27.72 -26.21
N LEU A 19 -6.95 -27.49 -27.32
CA LEU A 19 -5.86 -26.51 -27.37
C LEU A 19 -6.35 -25.06 -27.19
N ALA A 20 -7.49 -24.70 -27.79
CA ALA A 20 -8.07 -23.35 -27.65
C ALA A 20 -8.59 -23.04 -26.23
N CYS A 21 -8.93 -24.05 -25.43
CA CYS A 21 -9.30 -23.85 -24.02
C CYS A 21 -8.08 -23.66 -23.11
N GLN A 22 -6.96 -24.36 -23.34
CA GLN A 22 -5.76 -24.24 -22.48
C GLN A 22 -5.11 -22.85 -22.54
N GLU A 23 -5.22 -22.15 -23.67
CA GLU A 23 -4.59 -20.85 -23.87
C GLU A 23 -5.30 -19.73 -23.08
N LYS A 24 -6.63 -19.83 -22.89
CA LYS A 24 -7.41 -18.88 -22.10
C LYS A 24 -7.09 -18.95 -20.60
N ASP A 25 -6.86 -20.15 -20.09
CA ASP A 25 -6.52 -20.34 -18.67
C ASP A 25 -5.16 -19.70 -18.33
N GLY A 26 -4.19 -19.78 -19.25
CA GLY A 26 -2.88 -19.14 -19.11
C GLY A 26 -2.94 -17.61 -19.06
N LEU A 27 -3.74 -17.00 -19.94
CA LEU A 27 -3.88 -15.54 -19.99
C LEU A 27 -4.61 -14.98 -18.75
N GLN A 28 -5.70 -15.63 -18.33
CA GLN A 28 -6.44 -15.18 -17.14
C GLN A 28 -5.61 -15.33 -15.87
N SER A 29 -4.84 -16.42 -15.76
CA SER A 29 -3.90 -16.63 -14.66
C SER A 29 -2.85 -15.51 -14.59
N LYS A 30 -2.27 -15.15 -15.75
CA LYS A 30 -1.32 -14.04 -15.84
C LYS A 30 -1.94 -12.72 -15.38
N ILE A 31 -3.11 -12.35 -15.90
CA ILE A 31 -3.79 -11.09 -15.52
C ILE A 31 -4.09 -11.06 -14.02
N ASN A 32 -4.57 -12.16 -13.44
CA ASN A 32 -4.81 -12.25 -12.01
C ASN A 32 -3.50 -12.04 -11.20
N GLN A 33 -2.39 -12.60 -11.65
CA GLN A 33 -1.09 -12.39 -11.02
C GLN A 33 -0.61 -10.92 -11.11
N GLU A 34 -0.87 -10.25 -12.23
CA GLU A 34 -0.56 -8.82 -12.39
C GLU A 34 -1.40 -7.95 -11.44
N ILE A 35 -2.70 -8.25 -11.34
CA ILE A 35 -3.63 -7.60 -10.40
C ILE A 35 -3.16 -7.81 -8.95
N ASP A 36 -2.82 -9.04 -8.57
CA ASP A 36 -2.38 -9.36 -7.21
C ASP A 36 -1.05 -8.66 -6.88
N ASN A 37 -0.16 -8.51 -7.87
CA ASN A 37 1.10 -7.79 -7.70
C ASN A 37 0.88 -6.28 -7.49
N ILE A 38 0.10 -5.62 -8.35
CA ILE A 38 -0.25 -4.20 -8.17
C ILE A 38 -0.96 -4.00 -6.83
N THR A 39 -1.86 -4.91 -6.46
CA THR A 39 -2.54 -4.89 -5.15
C THR A 39 -1.54 -4.92 -4.00
N GLY A 40 -0.53 -5.79 -4.07
CA GLY A 40 0.54 -5.88 -3.07
C GLY A 40 1.30 -4.56 -2.93
N ILE A 41 1.76 -3.99 -4.04
CA ILE A 41 2.47 -2.70 -4.08
C ILE A 41 1.63 -1.60 -3.43
N LEU A 42 0.36 -1.47 -3.84
CA LEU A 42 -0.53 -0.43 -3.33
C LEU A 42 -0.91 -0.63 -1.87
N ALA A 43 -0.96 -1.87 -1.39
CA ALA A 43 -1.21 -2.19 0.01
C ALA A 43 -0.02 -1.79 0.90
N GLU A 44 1.20 -2.00 0.43
CA GLU A 44 2.42 -1.60 1.13
C GLU A 44 2.60 -0.08 1.21
N GLU A 45 2.27 0.67 0.14
CA GLU A 45 2.35 2.15 0.12
C GLU A 45 1.52 2.81 1.23
N ILE A 46 0.41 2.19 1.64
CA ILE A 46 -0.54 2.76 2.60
C ILE A 46 0.05 2.87 4.00
N ILE A 47 1.02 2.01 4.33
CA ILE A 47 1.44 1.77 5.70
C ILE A 47 2.89 2.25 5.93
N SER A 48 3.23 3.41 5.40
CA SER A 48 4.54 4.07 5.59
C SER A 48 4.61 4.97 6.84
N LEU A 49 3.94 4.57 7.94
CA LEU A 49 3.98 5.33 9.21
C LEU A 49 5.25 5.07 10.02
N GLU A 50 6.21 5.99 10.02
CA GLU A 50 7.40 5.89 10.86
C GLU A 50 7.17 6.44 12.28
N ILE A 51 7.67 5.73 13.30
CA ILE A 51 7.71 6.24 14.67
C ILE A 51 8.98 7.08 14.84
N GLN A 52 8.81 8.36 15.12
CA GLN A 52 9.90 9.30 15.39
C GLN A 52 9.89 9.78 16.85
N GLY A 53 10.90 10.56 17.25
CA GLY A 53 11.05 11.06 18.61
C GLY A 53 11.72 10.06 19.54
N GLY A 54 11.38 10.04 20.83
CA GLY A 54 12.02 9.14 21.79
C GLY A 54 13.44 9.54 22.12
N ASP A 55 13.62 10.79 22.54
CA ASP A 55 14.87 11.29 23.11
C ASP A 55 14.63 11.84 24.52
N GLU A 56 15.64 12.44 25.14
CA GLU A 56 15.55 13.02 26.48
C GLU A 56 14.45 14.10 26.59
N THR A 57 14.12 14.76 25.48
CA THR A 57 13.25 15.95 25.42
C THR A 57 11.96 15.73 24.62
N LYS A 58 11.92 14.73 23.73
CA LYS A 58 10.81 14.49 22.80
C LYS A 58 10.22 13.09 23.03
N PRO A 59 8.89 12.98 23.23
CA PRO A 59 8.22 11.69 23.34
C PRO A 59 8.23 10.94 22.01
N PHE A 60 7.92 9.65 22.06
CA PHE A 60 7.58 8.90 20.84
C PHE A 60 6.27 9.40 20.25
N GLY A 61 6.16 9.41 18.92
CA GLY A 61 4.92 9.76 18.25
C GLY A 61 4.93 9.47 16.77
N PHE A 62 3.74 9.59 16.16
CA PHE A 62 3.63 9.67 14.71
C PHE A 62 4.25 10.99 14.28
N ARG A 63 5.29 10.92 13.45
CA ARG A 63 5.70 12.08 12.68
C ARG A 63 5.86 11.63 11.27
N THR A 64 5.38 12.47 10.40
CA THR A 64 5.59 12.36 8.98
C THR A 64 7.11 12.51 8.74
N SER A 65 7.67 11.76 7.77
CA SER A 65 9.10 11.83 7.37
C SER A 65 9.58 13.31 7.26
N PRO A 66 10.86 13.67 7.42
CA PRO A 66 11.33 15.06 7.27
C PRO A 66 10.82 15.75 5.98
N GLU A 67 10.67 14.98 4.90
CA GLU A 67 10.13 15.39 3.60
C GLU A 67 8.59 15.62 3.58
N GLN A 68 7.93 15.24 4.66
CA GLN A 68 6.51 15.44 4.94
C GLN A 68 6.32 16.51 6.04
N ALA A 69 7.28 16.68 6.97
CA ALA A 69 7.27 17.73 8.00
C ALA A 69 7.44 19.15 7.41
N GLU A 70 8.25 19.33 6.37
CA GLU A 70 8.32 20.60 5.63
C GLU A 70 7.01 20.96 4.93
N VAL A 71 6.28 19.94 4.45
CA VAL A 71 4.98 20.11 3.80
C VAL A 71 3.88 20.40 4.83
N GLU A 72 3.92 19.79 6.02
CA GLU A 72 2.99 20.08 7.12
C GLU A 72 3.19 21.49 7.69
N PHE A 73 4.45 21.96 7.77
CA PHE A 73 4.78 23.33 8.15
C PHE A 73 4.34 24.35 7.09
N ALA A 74 4.53 24.03 5.80
CA ALA A 74 4.00 24.84 4.70
C ALA A 74 2.46 24.87 4.68
N LYS A 75 1.80 23.73 4.94
CA LYS A 75 0.33 23.63 5.02
C LYS A 75 -0.27 24.37 6.20
N GLN A 76 0.41 24.44 7.34
CA GLN A 76 -0.04 25.26 8.48
C GLN A 76 0.00 26.75 8.19
N LEU A 77 0.91 27.20 7.32
CA LEU A 77 0.95 28.59 6.83
C LEU A 77 -0.16 28.89 5.81
N GLU A 78 -0.72 27.88 5.14
CA GLU A 78 -1.79 28.02 4.13
C GLU A 78 -3.21 27.66 4.63
N SER A 79 -3.33 27.22 5.89
CA SER A 79 -4.57 26.71 6.52
C SER A 79 -5.56 27.82 6.94
N HIS A 80 -5.94 28.67 5.98
CA HIS A 80 -7.17 29.48 6.03
C HIS A 80 -8.13 29.18 4.86
N SER A 81 -7.91 28.10 4.12
CA SER A 81 -8.76 27.74 2.98
C SER A 81 -8.84 26.23 2.76
N ASN A 82 -9.99 25.66 3.14
CA ASN A 82 -10.70 24.52 2.56
C ASN A 82 -9.92 23.34 1.92
N SER A 83 -10.22 22.14 2.41
CA SER A 83 -10.27 20.83 1.71
C SER A 83 -9.02 20.21 1.06
N HIS A 84 -7.86 20.85 1.00
CA HIS A 84 -6.69 20.30 0.27
C HIS A 84 -5.84 19.25 1.03
N GLU A 85 -6.20 18.89 2.26
CA GLU A 85 -5.38 17.96 3.07
C GLU A 85 -5.35 16.53 2.51
N HIS A 86 -6.40 16.11 1.79
CA HIS A 86 -6.49 14.80 1.15
C HIS A 86 -5.80 14.71 -0.22
N GLU A 87 -5.54 15.84 -0.89
CA GLU A 87 -5.04 15.84 -2.28
C GLU A 87 -3.53 15.56 -2.34
N SER A 88 -2.75 16.06 -1.37
CA SER A 88 -1.28 15.92 -1.40
C SER A 88 -0.78 14.50 -1.03
N ILE A 89 -1.61 13.64 -0.43
CA ILE A 89 -1.25 12.23 -0.16
C ILE A 89 -1.49 11.40 -1.43
N ILE A 90 -2.47 11.81 -2.25
CA ILE A 90 -2.79 11.17 -3.54
C ILE A 90 -1.71 11.49 -4.58
N GLU A 91 -1.16 12.71 -4.58
CA GLU A 91 -0.11 13.16 -5.53
C GLU A 91 1.22 12.39 -5.45
N ARG A 92 1.51 11.65 -4.37
CA ARG A 92 2.75 10.86 -4.23
C ARG A 92 2.60 9.36 -4.50
N SER A 93 1.40 8.87 -4.83
CA SER A 93 1.23 7.43 -5.12
C SER A 93 1.81 7.07 -6.49
N LYS A 94 2.53 5.94 -6.57
CA LYS A 94 3.06 5.42 -7.83
C LYS A 94 1.95 5.18 -8.86
N LEU A 95 0.77 4.76 -8.41
CA LEU A 95 -0.40 4.56 -9.25
C LEU A 95 -0.78 5.83 -10.01
N ILE A 96 -0.90 6.96 -9.31
CA ILE A 96 -1.28 8.24 -9.92
C ILE A 96 -0.22 8.69 -10.92
N SER A 97 1.06 8.58 -10.53
CA SER A 97 2.19 8.91 -11.40
C SER A 97 2.18 8.10 -12.70
N CYS A 98 1.82 6.81 -12.61
CA CYS A 98 1.70 5.94 -13.78
C CYS A 98 0.44 6.23 -14.62
N LEU A 99 -0.71 6.50 -13.97
CA LEU A 99 -1.95 6.82 -14.67
C LEU A 99 -1.85 8.11 -15.49
N ILE A 100 -1.17 9.14 -14.99
CA ILE A 100 -1.01 10.43 -15.69
C ILE A 100 -0.26 10.29 -17.03
N ARG A 101 0.56 9.25 -17.19
CA ARG A 101 1.32 9.00 -18.44
C ARG A 101 0.48 8.37 -19.54
N LEU A 102 -0.72 7.90 -19.22
CA LEU A 102 -1.60 7.22 -20.15
C LEU A 102 -2.62 8.21 -20.71
N ASP A 103 -2.93 8.08 -22.01
CA ASP A 103 -3.99 8.87 -22.61
C ASP A 103 -5.35 8.21 -22.33
N PHE A 104 -6.32 9.00 -21.85
CA PHE A 104 -7.64 8.53 -21.44
C PHE A 104 -8.75 9.33 -22.10
N THR A 105 -9.84 8.64 -22.45
CA THR A 105 -11.08 9.33 -22.81
C THR A 105 -11.68 10.01 -21.58
N GLU A 106 -12.54 11.02 -21.77
CA GLU A 106 -13.20 11.70 -20.64
C GLU A 106 -14.05 10.74 -19.80
N THR A 107 -14.66 9.73 -20.43
CA THR A 107 -15.37 8.65 -19.73
C THR A 107 -14.43 7.84 -18.84
N GLN A 108 -13.29 7.39 -19.37
CA GLN A 108 -12.28 6.65 -18.60
C GLN A 108 -11.75 7.49 -17.43
N LYS A 109 -11.45 8.78 -17.65
CA LYS A 109 -11.00 9.69 -16.57
C LYS A 109 -12.02 9.78 -15.44
N ARG A 110 -13.32 9.88 -15.77
CA ARG A 110 -14.39 9.93 -14.76
C ARG A 110 -14.47 8.63 -13.97
N GLU A 111 -14.43 7.48 -14.64
CA GLU A 111 -14.47 6.16 -13.99
C GLU A 111 -13.25 5.93 -13.10
N ILE A 112 -12.05 6.24 -13.59
CA ILE A 112 -10.80 6.15 -12.82
C ILE A 112 -10.88 7.02 -11.57
N ARG A 113 -11.38 8.26 -11.66
CA ARG A 113 -11.56 9.12 -10.47
C ARG A 113 -12.47 8.48 -9.41
N LEU A 114 -13.58 7.87 -9.82
CA LEU A 114 -14.48 7.18 -8.90
C LEU A 114 -13.81 5.98 -8.23
N LEU A 115 -13.05 5.20 -8.99
CA LEU A 115 -12.27 4.07 -8.44
C LEU A 115 -11.22 4.54 -7.43
N LEU A 116 -10.50 5.63 -7.72
CA LEU A 116 -9.51 6.20 -6.81
C LEU A 116 -10.15 6.73 -5.52
N LEU A 117 -11.34 7.34 -5.60
CA LEU A 117 -12.10 7.77 -4.43
C LEU A 117 -12.52 6.59 -3.54
N ASN A 118 -13.01 5.51 -4.15
CA ASN A 118 -13.38 4.29 -3.42
C ASN A 118 -12.17 3.67 -2.73
N MET A 119 -11.04 3.60 -3.43
CA MET A 119 -9.77 3.13 -2.85
C MET A 119 -9.30 4.02 -1.69
N ALA A 120 -9.45 5.35 -1.81
CA ALA A 120 -9.10 6.28 -0.75
C ALA A 120 -9.98 6.11 0.50
N GLN A 121 -11.28 5.90 0.33
CA GLN A 121 -12.20 5.60 1.44
C GLN A 121 -11.77 4.33 2.18
N CYS A 122 -11.47 3.28 1.43
CA CYS A 122 -11.00 2.02 1.98
C CYS A 122 -9.67 2.15 2.73
N ARG A 123 -8.74 2.92 2.16
CA ARG A 123 -7.47 3.31 2.79
C ARG A 123 -7.71 4.01 4.13
N MET A 124 -8.64 4.95 4.19
CA MET A 124 -8.92 5.72 5.39
C MET A 124 -9.40 4.84 6.55
N GLU A 125 -10.30 3.89 6.30
CA GLU A 125 -10.83 2.98 7.32
C GLU A 125 -9.72 2.08 7.90
N ALA A 126 -8.90 1.47 7.03
CA ALA A 126 -7.77 0.66 7.48
C ALA A 126 -6.73 1.48 8.24
N PHE A 127 -6.47 2.72 7.80
CA PHE A 127 -5.52 3.61 8.46
C PHE A 127 -6.00 4.03 9.86
N GLN A 128 -7.30 4.27 10.05
CA GLN A 128 -7.85 4.58 11.37
C GLN A 128 -7.67 3.42 12.35
N LEU A 129 -7.90 2.18 11.89
CA LEU A 129 -7.66 0.97 12.69
C LEU A 129 -6.18 0.81 13.02
N LEU A 130 -5.30 0.93 12.03
CA LEU A 130 -3.86 0.85 12.22
C LEU A 130 -3.38 1.91 13.23
N ARG A 131 -3.85 3.15 13.10
CA ARG A 131 -3.50 4.25 13.99
C ARG A 131 -3.91 3.93 15.43
N LYS A 132 -5.10 3.36 15.63
CA LYS A 132 -5.58 2.96 16.96
C LYS A 132 -4.65 1.91 17.59
N ASP A 133 -4.32 0.86 16.85
CA ASP A 133 -3.45 -0.20 17.35
C ASP A 133 -2.01 0.31 17.59
N MET A 134 -1.51 1.22 16.73
CA MET A 134 -0.21 1.85 16.89
C MET A 134 -0.11 2.77 18.12
N VAL A 135 -1.21 3.40 18.56
CA VAL A 135 -1.23 4.22 19.78
C VAL A 135 -0.87 3.38 21.00
N GLU A 136 -1.31 2.13 21.07
CA GLU A 136 -0.99 1.24 22.19
C GLU A 136 0.51 0.89 22.23
N ILE A 137 1.11 0.63 21.07
CA ILE A 137 2.55 0.41 20.93
C ILE A 137 3.32 1.66 21.37
N ILE A 138 2.94 2.84 20.89
CA ILE A 138 3.60 4.11 21.24
C ILE A 138 3.48 4.37 22.74
N ALA A 139 2.32 4.13 23.36
CA ALA A 139 2.13 4.29 24.79
C ALA A 139 3.05 3.36 25.59
N ALA A 140 3.23 2.11 25.14
CA ALA A 140 4.16 1.17 25.77
C ALA A 140 5.64 1.59 25.60
N MET A 141 6.01 2.12 24.42
CA MET A 141 7.33 2.69 24.18
C MET A 141 7.60 3.90 25.09
N GLU A 142 6.62 4.79 25.21
CA GLU A 142 6.71 6.02 25.99
C GLU A 142 6.83 5.72 27.49
N LYS A 143 6.08 4.74 28.00
CA LYS A 143 6.25 4.28 29.38
C LYS A 143 7.69 3.86 29.66
N ARG A 144 8.30 3.05 28.79
CA ARG A 144 9.69 2.62 28.95
C ARG A 144 10.69 3.78 28.82
N ARG A 145 10.42 4.75 27.96
CA ARG A 145 11.22 5.98 27.85
C ARG A 145 11.21 6.75 29.16
N LEU A 146 10.04 6.94 29.75
CA LEU A 146 9.88 7.65 31.04
C LEU A 146 10.61 6.91 32.17
N ASP A 147 10.52 5.58 32.22
CA ASP A 147 11.27 4.78 33.21
C ASP A 147 12.80 4.96 33.07
N LEU A 148 13.32 5.02 31.84
CA LEU A 148 14.74 5.30 31.60
C LEU A 148 15.12 6.75 31.95
N LEU A 149 14.25 7.71 31.65
CA LEU A 149 14.48 9.11 31.96
C LEU A 149 14.51 9.36 33.47
N GLU A 150 13.63 8.71 34.23
CA GLU A 150 13.63 8.77 35.69
C GLU A 150 14.95 8.24 36.27
N LYS A 151 15.44 7.10 35.79
CA LYS A 151 16.74 6.54 36.19
C LYS A 151 17.90 7.48 35.87
N LEU A 152 17.86 8.13 34.70
CA LEU A 152 18.87 9.10 34.30
C LEU A 152 18.84 10.33 35.22
N MET A 153 17.66 10.86 35.54
CA MET A 153 17.50 12.00 36.45
C MET A 153 17.98 11.70 37.86
N LYS A 154 17.79 10.47 38.34
CA LYS A 154 18.31 9.98 39.62
C LYS A 154 19.80 9.61 39.59
N GLN A 155 20.48 9.78 38.46
CA GLN A 155 21.88 9.39 38.24
C GLN A 155 22.14 7.88 38.44
N GLU A 156 21.11 7.05 38.31
CA GLU A 156 21.22 5.58 38.41
C GLU A 156 21.80 4.95 37.14
N ILE A 157 21.68 5.67 36.01
CA ILE A 157 22.28 5.29 34.72
C ILE A 157 23.02 6.49 34.11
N SER A 158 24.01 6.22 33.25
CA SER A 158 24.68 7.23 32.44
C SER A 158 23.86 7.61 31.20
N ARG A 159 24.23 8.73 30.55
CA ARG A 159 23.63 9.12 29.25
C ARG A 159 23.87 8.07 28.16
N GLU A 160 25.02 7.41 28.17
CA GLU A 160 25.30 6.32 27.22
C GLU A 160 24.34 5.15 27.45
N GLN A 161 24.13 4.74 28.71
CA GLN A 161 23.18 3.68 29.04
C GLN A 161 21.74 4.06 28.69
N PHE A 162 21.37 5.34 28.84
CA PHE A 162 20.09 5.86 28.37
C PHE A 162 19.96 5.71 26.85
N HIS A 163 20.97 6.13 26.09
CA HIS A 163 20.97 6.01 24.62
C HIS A 163 20.81 4.55 24.15
N GLN A 164 21.58 3.63 24.73
CA GLN A 164 21.45 2.19 24.45
C GLN A 164 20.06 1.66 24.83
N GLY A 165 19.50 2.12 25.95
CA GLY A 165 18.12 1.80 26.35
C GLY A 165 17.08 2.27 25.33
N MET A 166 17.25 3.46 24.76
CA MET A 166 16.36 3.97 23.71
C MET A 166 16.45 3.16 22.42
N LEU A 167 17.65 2.73 22.02
CA LEU A 167 17.85 1.82 20.88
C LEU A 167 17.17 0.46 21.14
N ALA A 168 17.32 -0.08 22.35
CA ALA A 168 16.68 -1.33 22.74
C ALA A 168 15.15 -1.24 22.75
N ILE A 169 14.57 -0.09 23.17
CA ILE A 169 13.12 0.16 23.05
C ILE A 169 12.71 0.08 21.58
N ARG A 170 13.40 0.81 20.69
CA ARG A 170 13.07 0.79 19.25
C ARG A 170 13.13 -0.62 18.67
N GLU A 171 14.20 -1.36 18.95
CA GLU A 171 14.35 -2.71 18.42
C GLU A 171 13.30 -3.67 18.98
N THR A 172 12.96 -3.55 20.27
CA THR A 172 11.92 -4.40 20.89
C THR A 172 10.57 -4.24 20.20
N PHE A 173 10.20 -3.01 19.83
CA PHE A 173 8.89 -2.75 19.22
C PHE A 173 8.89 -2.80 17.70
N LYS A 174 10.06 -2.89 17.06
CA LYS A 174 10.20 -2.98 15.60
C LYS A 174 9.39 -4.15 15.03
N THR A 175 9.56 -5.35 15.58
CA THR A 175 8.82 -6.55 15.15
C THR A 175 7.31 -6.37 15.37
N SER A 176 6.89 -5.81 16.51
CA SER A 176 5.47 -5.57 16.77
C SER A 176 4.84 -4.58 15.78
N ILE A 177 5.59 -3.54 15.38
CA ILE A 177 5.16 -2.59 14.36
C ILE A 177 5.07 -3.32 13.01
N GLU A 178 6.11 -4.04 12.60
CA GLU A 178 6.11 -4.79 11.33
C GLU A 178 4.96 -5.80 11.23
N ASP A 179 4.71 -6.56 12.30
CA ASP A 179 3.61 -7.52 12.36
C ASP A 179 2.25 -6.83 12.31
N LEU A 180 2.10 -5.70 12.99
CA LEU A 180 0.88 -4.90 12.94
C LEU A 180 0.62 -4.35 11.54
N ARG A 181 1.68 -3.89 10.85
CA ARG A 181 1.60 -3.44 9.46
C ARG A 181 1.18 -4.58 8.54
N LYS A 182 1.83 -5.75 8.63
CA LYS A 182 1.47 -6.95 7.82
C LYS A 182 0.01 -7.34 8.03
N LYS A 183 -0.46 -7.38 9.28
CA LYS A 183 -1.86 -7.65 9.61
C LYS A 183 -2.80 -6.68 8.89
N HIS A 184 -2.52 -5.39 8.93
CA HIS A 184 -3.37 -4.38 8.29
C HIS A 184 -3.29 -4.40 6.76
N ILE A 185 -2.12 -4.74 6.18
CA ILE A 185 -1.97 -5.01 4.73
C ILE A 185 -2.93 -6.12 4.30
N GLU A 186 -2.97 -7.24 5.01
CA GLU A 186 -3.87 -8.36 4.67
C GLU A 186 -5.36 -7.98 4.78
N ILE A 187 -5.71 -7.09 5.71
CA ILE A 187 -7.09 -6.60 5.87
C ILE A 187 -7.50 -5.72 4.68
N ILE A 188 -6.61 -4.86 4.17
CA ILE A 188 -6.96 -3.91 3.11
C ILE A 188 -6.82 -4.49 1.69
N LYS A 189 -5.96 -5.50 1.51
CA LYS A 189 -5.70 -6.15 0.21
C LYS A 189 -6.98 -6.48 -0.57
N PRO A 190 -8.02 -7.13 -0.01
CA PRO A 190 -9.22 -7.49 -0.78
C PRO A 190 -9.90 -6.29 -1.45
N CYS A 191 -9.99 -5.18 -0.74
CA CYS A 191 -10.65 -3.97 -1.22
C CYS A 191 -9.82 -3.22 -2.28
N ILE A 192 -8.49 -3.16 -2.09
CA ILE A 192 -7.59 -2.64 -3.13
C ILE A 192 -7.68 -3.52 -4.38
N ARG A 193 -7.71 -4.84 -4.19
CA ARG A 193 -7.78 -5.79 -5.29
C ARG A 193 -9.03 -5.58 -6.15
N GLU A 194 -10.18 -5.37 -5.52
CA GLU A 194 -11.43 -5.05 -6.22
C GLU A 194 -11.28 -3.78 -7.08
N THR A 195 -10.72 -2.71 -6.51
CA THR A 195 -10.42 -1.47 -7.26
C THR A 195 -9.48 -1.74 -8.45
N VAL A 196 -8.44 -2.56 -8.26
CA VAL A 196 -7.45 -2.87 -9.31
C VAL A 196 -8.09 -3.72 -10.43
N VAL A 197 -8.99 -4.64 -10.09
CA VAL A 197 -9.78 -5.41 -11.08
C VAL A 197 -10.63 -4.46 -11.93
N ASP A 198 -11.36 -3.55 -11.29
CA ASP A 198 -12.20 -2.59 -12.01
C ASP A 198 -11.37 -1.63 -12.86
N LEU A 199 -10.23 -1.17 -12.32
CA LEU A 199 -9.29 -0.33 -13.05
C LEU A 199 -8.79 -1.03 -14.31
N LYS A 200 -8.45 -2.33 -14.22
CA LYS A 200 -8.09 -3.13 -15.40
C LYS A 200 -9.22 -3.16 -16.44
N GLY A 201 -10.47 -3.27 -15.98
CA GLY A 201 -11.66 -3.22 -16.84
C GLY A 201 -11.79 -1.89 -17.58
N VAL A 202 -11.61 -0.77 -16.89
CA VAL A 202 -11.70 0.59 -17.45
C VAL A 202 -10.57 0.87 -18.45
N LEU A 203 -9.36 0.41 -18.14
CA LEU A 203 -8.16 0.67 -18.95
C LEU A 203 -8.14 -0.15 -20.26
N GLY A 204 -8.62 -1.39 -20.21
CA GLY A 204 -8.43 -2.36 -21.29
C GLY A 204 -6.98 -2.88 -21.36
N GLU A 205 -6.75 -3.90 -22.19
CA GLU A 205 -5.50 -4.67 -22.21
C GLU A 205 -4.24 -3.83 -22.51
N GLU A 206 -4.32 -2.91 -23.47
CA GLU A 206 -3.17 -2.12 -23.90
C GLU A 206 -2.68 -1.16 -22.80
N LYS A 207 -3.59 -0.34 -22.24
CA LYS A 207 -3.25 0.62 -21.19
C LYS A 207 -2.95 -0.08 -19.86
N TRP A 208 -3.57 -1.23 -19.61
CA TRP A 208 -3.24 -2.08 -18.47
C TRP A 208 -1.79 -2.55 -18.53
N SER A 209 -1.32 -3.03 -19.69
CA SER A 209 0.07 -3.46 -19.85
C SER A 209 1.06 -2.31 -19.60
N GLN A 210 0.76 -1.11 -20.07
CA GLN A 210 1.57 0.09 -19.82
C GLN A 210 1.57 0.49 -18.34
N LEU A 211 0.40 0.46 -17.69
CA LEU A 211 0.28 0.72 -16.25
C LEU A 211 1.11 -0.28 -15.45
N TYR A 212 0.98 -1.57 -15.74
CA TYR A 212 1.68 -2.63 -15.02
C TYR A 212 3.20 -2.52 -15.16
N SER A 213 3.70 -2.18 -16.34
CA SER A 213 5.13 -1.91 -16.55
C SER A 213 5.59 -0.76 -15.65
N CYS A 214 4.89 0.37 -15.69
CA CYS A 214 5.23 1.54 -14.88
C CYS A 214 5.17 1.26 -13.37
N MET A 215 4.21 0.44 -12.92
CA MET A 215 4.08 0.06 -11.51
C MET A 215 5.22 -0.86 -11.03
N LYS A 216 5.92 -1.54 -11.94
CA LYS A 216 7.04 -2.43 -11.62
C LYS A 216 8.42 -1.75 -11.64
N ASP A 217 8.56 -0.69 -12.42
CA ASP A 217 9.80 0.10 -12.53
C ASP A 217 10.11 0.89 -11.26
#